data_AF-A0A3M1AMH6-F1
#
_entry.id   AF-A0A3M1AMH6-F1
#
_cell.length_a   1.000
_cell.length_b   1.000
_cell.length_c   1.000
_cell.angle_alpha   90.00
_cell.angle_beta   90.00
_cell.angle_gamma   90.00
#
_symmetry.space_group_name_H-M   'P 1'
#
loop_
_entity.id
_entity.type
_entity.pdbx_description
1 polymer ?
#
loop_
_entity_poly.entity_id
_entity_poly.type
_entity_poly.pdbx_seq_one_letter_code
_entity_poly.pdbx_strand_id
1 'polypeptide(L)'
;MKNLNALLAFIVITIFITGVLLYGKDMSRQGKGRINSLDFGSISANGQPRSTLLNINSLAVWLRADGFSSRDPRTGNSGVFFPRGLGTNAAVIFTDGILWGGLVQDGQTPTLRVGGQTFNIGTIEGRIVSPGVAEDPNAPDVRIYRIRPDYATADLNLDAQELGLPVEQVREQYGIDWAEWPWEKGAPWKGINNE
;
A
#
# COMPACT_ATOMS: atom_id res chain seq x y z
N MET A 1 38.26 -54.16 -3.79
CA MET A 1 36.99 -53.85 -3.08
C MET A 1 37.06 -52.59 -2.23
N LYS A 2 38.06 -52.39 -1.34
CA LYS A 2 38.18 -51.16 -0.53
C LYS A 2 38.24 -49.85 -1.35
N ASN A 3 38.94 -49.85 -2.49
CA ASN A 3 39.07 -48.67 -3.34
C ASN A 3 37.80 -48.35 -4.16
N LEU A 4 36.96 -49.36 -4.42
CA LEU A 4 35.70 -49.17 -5.15
C LEU A 4 34.64 -48.53 -4.24
N ASN A 5 34.61 -48.93 -2.96
CA ASN A 5 33.72 -48.34 -1.97
C ASN A 5 34.11 -46.89 -1.63
N ALA A 6 35.40 -46.59 -1.59
CA ALA A 6 35.89 -45.22 -1.42
C ALA A 6 35.54 -44.33 -2.61
N LEU A 7 35.65 -44.86 -3.84
CA LEU A 7 35.26 -44.15 -5.06
C LEU A 7 33.75 -43.88 -5.12
N LEU A 8 32.93 -44.87 -4.76
CA LEU A 8 31.47 -44.72 -4.67
C LEU A 8 31.06 -43.71 -3.61
N ALA A 9 31.68 -43.75 -2.42
CA ALA A 9 31.43 -42.76 -1.37
C ALA A 9 31.80 -41.34 -1.82
N PHE A 10 32.92 -41.17 -2.52
CA PHE A 10 33.34 -39.89 -3.06
C PHE A 10 32.36 -39.35 -4.12
N ILE A 11 31.87 -40.21 -5.02
CA ILE A 11 30.88 -39.83 -6.05
C ILE A 11 29.57 -39.39 -5.39
N VAL A 12 29.07 -40.14 -4.41
CA VAL A 12 27.82 -39.81 -3.71
C VAL A 12 27.93 -38.48 -2.96
N ILE A 13 29.04 -38.25 -2.25
CA ILE A 13 29.28 -36.98 -1.54
C ILE A 13 29.37 -35.81 -2.52
N THR A 14 30.06 -36.00 -3.66
CA THR A 14 30.22 -34.96 -4.67
C THR A 14 28.88 -34.59 -5.32
N ILE A 15 28.02 -35.57 -5.61
CA ILE A 15 26.66 -35.34 -6.13
C ILE A 15 25.80 -34.62 -5.09
N PHE A 16 25.92 -34.97 -3.82
CA PHE A 16 25.14 -34.32 -2.75
C PHE A 16 25.56 -32.86 -2.55
N ILE A 17 26.88 -32.57 -2.57
CA ILE A 17 27.41 -31.20 -2.43
C ILE A 17 27.07 -30.34 -3.65
N THR A 18 27.19 -30.89 -4.87
CA THR A 18 26.80 -30.15 -6.10
C THR A 18 25.29 -29.94 -6.17
N GLY A 19 24.48 -30.90 -5.71
CA GLY A 19 23.03 -30.74 -5.58
C GLY A 19 22.65 -29.59 -4.64
N VAL A 20 23.27 -29.52 -3.46
CA VAL A 20 23.05 -28.44 -2.47
C VAL A 20 23.51 -27.07 -3.00
N LEU A 21 24.65 -27.01 -3.70
CA LEU A 21 25.14 -25.76 -4.30
C LEU A 21 24.27 -25.26 -5.46
N LEU A 22 23.73 -26.16 -6.28
CA LEU A 22 22.82 -25.81 -7.38
C LEU A 22 21.44 -25.37 -6.84
N TYR A 23 20.88 -26.09 -5.86
CA TYR A 23 19.63 -25.68 -5.19
C TYR A 23 19.77 -24.39 -4.38
N GLY A 24 20.90 -24.20 -3.67
CA GLY A 24 21.19 -22.96 -2.94
C GLY A 24 21.35 -21.74 -3.87
N LYS A 25 21.90 -21.96 -5.07
CA LYS A 25 21.99 -20.90 -6.10
C LYS A 25 20.63 -20.52 -6.66
N ASP A 26 19.70 -21.47 -6.81
CA ASP A 26 18.32 -21.16 -7.23
C ASP A 26 17.51 -20.43 -6.16
N MET A 27 17.70 -20.72 -4.85
CA MET A 27 17.12 -19.87 -3.79
C MET A 27 17.70 -18.45 -3.77
N SER A 28 19.01 -18.29 -4.04
CA SER A 28 19.62 -16.95 -4.13
C SER A 28 19.19 -16.16 -5.38
N ARG A 29 18.75 -16.86 -6.44
CA ARG A 29 18.23 -16.28 -7.68
C ARG A 29 16.75 -15.93 -7.60
N GLN A 30 15.98 -16.57 -6.72
CA GLN A 30 14.62 -16.11 -6.37
C GLN A 30 14.61 -14.71 -5.71
N GLY A 31 15.75 -14.22 -5.21
CA GLY A 31 15.91 -12.85 -4.70
C GLY A 31 16.37 -11.81 -5.73
N LYS A 32 16.61 -12.18 -6.99
CA LYS A 32 17.14 -11.27 -8.04
C LYS A 32 16.36 -11.36 -9.35
N GLY A 33 15.05 -11.44 -9.26
CA GLY A 33 14.15 -11.41 -10.41
C GLY A 33 12.81 -10.79 -10.04
N ARG A 34 12.78 -9.48 -9.80
CA ARG A 34 11.52 -8.73 -9.75
C ARG A 34 11.74 -7.23 -9.94
N ILE A 35 12.11 -6.86 -11.16
CA ILE A 35 11.72 -5.56 -11.70
C ILE A 35 10.80 -5.86 -12.88
N ASN A 36 9.57 -6.25 -12.55
CA ASN A 36 8.42 -6.00 -13.39
C ASN A 36 7.47 -5.25 -12.48
N SER A 37 7.24 -3.99 -12.81
CA SER A 37 6.31 -3.04 -12.20
C SER A 37 4.97 -3.70 -11.87
N LEU A 38 4.89 -4.29 -10.68
CA LEU A 38 3.62 -4.50 -9.99
C LEU A 38 3.36 -3.23 -9.19
N ASP A 39 3.20 -2.14 -9.93
CA ASP A 39 2.57 -0.96 -9.38
C ASP A 39 1.09 -1.31 -9.22
N PHE A 40 0.76 -2.05 -8.16
CA PHE A 40 -0.61 -2.35 -7.74
C PHE A 40 -1.30 -1.07 -7.20
N GLY A 41 -1.00 0.08 -7.82
CA GLY A 41 -1.35 1.41 -7.39
C GLY A 41 -0.60 1.86 -6.13
N SER A 42 0.69 1.54 -6.04
CA SER A 42 1.55 2.08 -4.98
C SER A 42 1.95 3.53 -5.24
N ILE A 43 2.15 3.88 -6.51
CA ILE A 43 2.53 5.19 -6.99
C ILE A 43 1.51 5.60 -8.08
N SER A 44 1.12 6.86 -8.13
CA SER A 44 0.26 7.40 -9.19
C SER A 44 1.09 7.81 -10.42
N ALA A 45 0.42 8.08 -11.53
CA ALA A 45 1.09 8.50 -12.78
C ALA A 45 1.96 9.76 -12.63
N ASN A 46 1.67 10.60 -11.63
CA ASN A 46 2.41 11.81 -11.28
C ASN A 46 3.53 11.58 -10.23
N GLY A 47 3.82 10.32 -9.87
CA GLY A 47 4.91 9.96 -8.96
C GLY A 47 4.58 10.05 -7.47
N GLN A 48 3.36 10.41 -7.09
CA GLN A 48 2.92 10.49 -5.70
C GLN A 48 2.52 9.12 -5.15
N PRO A 49 2.59 8.87 -3.83
CA PRO A 49 2.07 7.63 -3.26
C PRO A 49 0.56 7.49 -3.48
N ARG A 50 0.17 6.52 -4.31
CA ARG A 50 -1.24 6.16 -4.54
C ARG A 50 -1.79 5.25 -3.44
N SER A 51 -0.92 4.49 -2.78
CA SER A 51 -1.26 3.71 -1.58
C SER A 51 -0.39 4.09 -0.41
N THR A 52 -0.97 4.07 0.79
CA THR A 52 -0.26 4.35 2.04
C THR A 52 -0.97 3.72 3.23
N LEU A 53 -0.47 3.94 4.43
CA LEU A 53 -0.99 3.37 5.66
C LEU A 53 -1.69 4.42 6.54
N LEU A 54 -2.89 4.11 7.01
CA LEU A 54 -3.39 4.65 8.27
C LEU A 54 -2.77 3.81 9.40
N ASN A 55 -1.73 4.34 10.04
CA ASN A 55 -0.95 3.60 11.02
C ASN A 55 -0.63 4.46 12.25
N ILE A 56 -1.45 4.27 13.28
CA ILE A 56 -1.38 4.99 14.55
C ILE A 56 -1.82 4.04 15.67
N ASN A 57 -1.28 4.23 16.87
CA ASN A 57 -1.42 3.28 17.98
C ASN A 57 -0.96 1.88 17.55
N SER A 58 -1.75 0.83 17.83
CA SER A 58 -1.42 -0.56 17.50
C SER A 58 -2.07 -1.07 16.20
N LEU A 59 -2.61 -0.19 15.36
CA LEU A 59 -3.33 -0.57 14.13
C LEU A 59 -2.60 -0.01 12.89
N ALA A 60 -2.50 -0.81 11.84
CA ALA A 60 -2.07 -0.36 10.51
C ALA A 60 -3.05 -0.86 9.45
N VAL A 61 -3.53 0.03 8.58
CA VAL A 61 -4.50 -0.24 7.51
C VAL A 61 -3.98 0.31 6.19
N TRP A 62 -3.84 -0.54 5.18
CA TRP A 62 -3.55 -0.09 3.82
C TRP A 62 -4.75 0.61 3.20
N LEU A 63 -4.50 1.78 2.62
CA LEU A 63 -5.47 2.60 1.91
C LEU A 63 -4.90 2.98 0.55
N ARG A 64 -5.74 2.99 -0.48
CA ARG A 64 -5.42 3.45 -1.83
C ARG A 64 -6.34 4.60 -2.24
N ALA A 65 -5.83 5.51 -3.05
CA ALA A 65 -6.51 6.77 -3.38
C ALA A 65 -7.84 6.58 -4.13
N ASP A 66 -8.05 5.43 -4.76
CA ASP A 66 -9.32 5.06 -5.39
C ASP A 66 -10.33 4.42 -4.44
N GLY A 67 -10.09 4.47 -3.13
CA GLY A 67 -10.98 3.94 -2.10
C GLY A 67 -10.75 2.47 -1.78
N PHE A 68 -9.86 1.76 -2.49
CA PHE A 68 -9.50 0.38 -2.15
C PHE A 68 -8.74 0.32 -0.83
N SER A 69 -9.18 -0.52 0.10
CA SER A 69 -8.63 -0.56 1.45
C SER A 69 -8.46 -1.96 2.01
N SER A 70 -7.63 -2.04 3.05
CA SER A 70 -7.36 -3.25 3.83
C SER A 70 -6.72 -4.38 3.05
N ARG A 71 -6.03 -4.06 1.94
CA ARG A 71 -5.25 -5.00 1.14
C ARG A 71 -3.86 -4.43 0.87
N ASP A 72 -2.83 -5.22 1.16
CA ASP A 72 -1.43 -4.79 0.98
C ASP A 72 -1.12 -4.69 -0.52
N PRO A 73 -0.80 -3.48 -1.05
CA PRO A 73 -0.56 -3.29 -2.48
C PRO A 73 0.68 -4.04 -2.95
N ARG A 74 1.63 -4.36 -2.07
CA ARG A 74 2.89 -5.02 -2.46
C ARG A 74 2.70 -6.52 -2.70
N THR A 75 1.76 -7.13 -1.98
CA THR A 75 1.58 -8.58 -1.95
C THR A 75 0.22 -9.05 -2.45
N GLY A 76 -0.79 -8.17 -2.45
CA GLY A 76 -2.18 -8.53 -2.72
C GLY A 76 -2.85 -9.34 -1.62
N ASN A 77 -2.22 -9.45 -0.44
CA ASN A 77 -2.77 -10.13 0.74
C ASN A 77 -3.50 -9.14 1.66
N SER A 78 -3.96 -9.65 2.80
CA SER A 78 -4.55 -8.85 3.88
C SER A 78 -3.70 -7.65 4.27
N GLY A 79 -4.36 -6.52 4.46
CA GLY A 79 -3.73 -5.21 4.65
C GLY A 79 -4.13 -4.48 5.93
N VAL A 80 -4.86 -5.13 6.84
CA VAL A 80 -5.04 -4.64 8.22
C VAL A 80 -4.22 -5.49 9.17
N PHE A 81 -3.39 -4.85 9.98
CA PHE A 81 -2.52 -5.51 10.95
C PHE A 81 -2.84 -5.03 12.36
N PHE A 82 -3.09 -5.99 13.26
CA PHE A 82 -3.24 -5.72 14.68
C PHE A 82 -2.65 -6.88 15.53
N PRO A 83 -1.68 -6.61 16.42
CA PRO A 83 -0.97 -5.34 16.54
C PRO A 83 -0.08 -5.09 15.31
N ARG A 84 0.08 -3.81 14.95
CA ARG A 84 0.96 -3.38 13.86
C ARG A 84 2.43 -3.70 14.15
N GLY A 85 3.26 -3.76 13.12
CA GLY A 85 4.69 -4.11 13.22
C GLY A 85 5.04 -5.61 13.27
N LEU A 86 4.06 -6.51 13.38
CA LEU A 86 4.29 -7.96 13.40
C LEU A 86 4.28 -8.64 12.01
N GLY A 87 4.23 -7.86 10.93
CA GLY A 87 4.20 -8.35 9.56
C GLY A 87 2.91 -9.10 9.20
N THR A 88 2.97 -9.93 8.16
CA THR A 88 1.79 -10.60 7.55
C THR A 88 1.07 -11.57 8.48
N ASN A 89 1.72 -12.05 9.54
CA ASN A 89 1.13 -13.02 10.47
C ASN A 89 0.10 -12.41 11.42
N ALA A 90 0.07 -11.08 11.55
CA ALA A 90 -0.90 -10.35 12.37
C ALA A 90 -2.02 -9.71 11.53
N ALA A 91 -2.20 -10.16 10.29
CA ALA A 91 -3.20 -9.61 9.41
C ALA A 91 -4.60 -10.09 9.80
N VAL A 92 -5.54 -9.16 10.02
CA VAL A 92 -6.87 -9.44 10.57
C VAL A 92 -8.02 -9.18 9.59
N ILE A 93 -7.80 -8.39 8.54
CA ILE A 93 -8.80 -8.10 7.49
C ILE A 93 -8.12 -8.19 6.12
N PHE A 94 -8.77 -8.90 5.19
CA PHE A 94 -8.25 -9.13 3.83
C PHE A 94 -8.49 -7.96 2.86
N THR A 95 -9.67 -7.37 2.93
CA THR A 95 -10.09 -6.20 2.14
C THR A 95 -11.37 -5.66 2.77
N ASP A 96 -11.60 -4.36 2.66
CA ASP A 96 -12.87 -3.71 3.02
C ASP A 96 -13.11 -2.51 2.09
N GLY A 97 -14.14 -1.73 2.40
CA GLY A 97 -14.33 -0.41 1.83
C GLY A 97 -15.77 0.08 1.95
N ILE A 98 -16.02 1.27 1.41
CA ILE A 98 -17.29 1.97 1.54
C ILE A 98 -18.24 1.55 0.42
N LEU A 99 -19.44 1.09 0.78
CA LEU A 99 -20.56 0.94 -0.14
C LEU A 99 -21.54 2.10 0.04
N TRP A 100 -22.09 2.59 -1.07
CA TRP A 100 -23.13 3.60 -1.07
C TRP A 100 -24.31 3.15 -1.93
N GLY A 101 -25.50 3.61 -1.57
CA GLY A 101 -26.72 3.38 -2.33
C GLY A 101 -27.71 4.52 -2.12
N GLY A 102 -28.44 4.87 -3.17
CA GLY A 102 -29.42 5.94 -3.10
C GLY A 102 -30.23 6.10 -4.39
N LEU A 103 -31.32 6.86 -4.30
CA LEU A 103 -32.03 7.36 -5.47
C LEU A 103 -31.27 8.56 -6.04
N VAL A 104 -30.69 8.40 -7.22
CA VAL A 104 -29.85 9.42 -7.85
C VAL A 104 -30.64 10.17 -8.90
N GLN A 105 -30.60 11.50 -8.83
CA GLN A 105 -31.19 12.41 -9.81
C GLN A 105 -30.09 13.07 -10.64
N ASP A 106 -29.75 12.48 -11.78
CA ASP A 106 -28.66 12.89 -12.67
C ASP A 106 -29.16 13.37 -14.04
N GLY A 107 -30.30 14.08 -14.03
CA GLY A 107 -30.97 14.58 -15.25
C GLY A 107 -32.08 13.66 -15.78
N GLN A 108 -32.42 12.60 -15.04
CA GLN A 108 -33.55 11.70 -15.33
C GLN A 108 -34.45 11.52 -14.09
N THR A 109 -35.54 10.77 -14.24
CA THR A 109 -36.35 10.29 -13.11
C THR A 109 -35.44 9.58 -12.11
N PRO A 110 -35.52 9.90 -10.80
CA PRO A 110 -34.63 9.29 -9.81
C PRO A 110 -34.64 7.77 -9.89
N THR A 111 -33.45 7.17 -10.02
CA THR A 111 -33.27 5.71 -10.10
C THR A 111 -32.38 5.22 -8.98
N LEU A 112 -32.66 4.01 -8.48
CA LEU A 112 -31.80 3.35 -7.50
C LEU A 112 -30.44 3.09 -8.11
N ARG A 113 -29.39 3.59 -7.47
CA ARG A 113 -27.99 3.29 -7.79
C ARG A 113 -27.27 2.81 -6.56
N VAL A 114 -26.30 1.92 -6.79
CA VAL A 114 -25.39 1.38 -5.78
C VAL A 114 -23.99 1.41 -6.36
N GLY A 115 -23.00 1.73 -5.52
CA GLY A 115 -21.60 1.74 -5.91
C GLY A 115 -20.68 1.69 -4.69
N GLY A 116 -19.39 1.90 -4.94
CA GLY A 116 -18.35 1.86 -3.92
C GLY A 116 -17.48 0.61 -4.02
N GLN A 117 -16.94 0.17 -2.89
CA GLN A 117 -15.96 -0.90 -2.81
C GLN A 117 -16.60 -2.23 -2.46
N THR A 118 -16.54 -3.17 -3.40
CA THR A 118 -16.82 -4.57 -3.12
C THR A 118 -15.48 -5.32 -3.15
N PHE A 119 -15.44 -6.51 -3.75
CA PHE A 119 -14.18 -7.09 -4.19
C PHE A 119 -13.56 -6.31 -5.36
N ASN A 120 -14.40 -5.62 -6.14
CA ASN A 120 -13.97 -4.72 -7.20
C ASN A 120 -14.02 -3.26 -6.73
N ILE A 121 -13.13 -2.44 -7.30
CA ILE A 121 -13.08 -1.00 -7.06
C ILE A 121 -14.12 -0.32 -7.95
N GLY A 122 -15.14 0.29 -7.33
CA GLY A 122 -16.21 1.01 -8.03
C GLY A 122 -16.01 2.52 -8.13
N THR A 123 -14.84 3.03 -7.73
CA THR A 123 -14.50 4.46 -7.76
C THR A 123 -13.15 4.70 -8.41
N ILE A 124 -12.90 5.95 -8.77
CA ILE A 124 -11.59 6.44 -9.20
C ILE A 124 -11.15 7.54 -8.24
N GLU A 125 -9.89 7.94 -8.34
CA GLU A 125 -9.32 9.01 -7.51
C GLU A 125 -9.90 10.37 -7.87
N GLY A 126 -9.89 11.28 -6.91
CA GLY A 126 -10.35 12.65 -7.09
C GLY A 126 -11.78 12.88 -6.62
N ARG A 127 -12.13 14.16 -6.43
CA ARG A 127 -13.48 14.55 -6.00
C ARG A 127 -14.40 14.80 -7.20
N ILE A 128 -15.68 15.04 -6.90
CA ILE A 128 -16.61 15.67 -7.84
C ILE A 128 -16.47 17.19 -7.71
N VAL A 129 -16.01 17.87 -8.76
CA VAL A 129 -15.74 19.33 -8.75
C VAL A 129 -16.99 20.16 -9.04
N SER A 130 -17.94 19.59 -9.77
CA SER A 130 -19.29 20.10 -9.99
C SER A 130 -20.22 18.93 -10.33
N PRO A 131 -21.56 19.07 -10.26
CA PRO A 131 -22.48 17.98 -10.55
C PRO A 131 -22.13 17.24 -11.86
N GLY A 132 -21.81 15.95 -11.76
CA GLY A 132 -21.44 15.10 -12.90
C GLY A 132 -20.03 15.28 -13.47
N VAL A 133 -19.19 16.14 -12.87
CA VAL A 133 -17.83 16.41 -13.35
C VAL A 133 -16.82 15.90 -12.32
N ALA A 134 -16.05 14.88 -12.72
CA ALA A 134 -14.95 14.35 -11.93
C ALA A 134 -13.71 15.25 -12.05
N GLU A 135 -12.94 15.33 -10.97
CA GLU A 135 -11.58 15.87 -10.97
C GLU A 135 -10.67 15.00 -11.85
N ASP A 136 -9.61 15.59 -12.42
CA ASP A 136 -8.61 14.82 -13.17
C ASP A 136 -7.84 13.92 -12.20
N PRO A 137 -7.90 12.58 -12.32
CA PRO A 137 -7.20 11.67 -11.42
C PRO A 137 -5.67 11.79 -11.50
N ASN A 138 -5.13 12.43 -12.55
CA ASN A 138 -3.70 12.63 -12.70
C ASN A 138 -3.21 13.96 -12.11
N ALA A 139 -4.12 14.82 -11.64
CA ALA A 139 -3.75 16.08 -11.01
C ALA A 139 -2.82 15.84 -9.81
N PRO A 140 -1.79 16.69 -9.60
CA PRO A 140 -0.76 16.46 -8.58
C PRO A 140 -1.31 16.41 -7.15
N ASP A 141 -2.44 17.05 -6.91
CA ASP A 141 -3.12 17.15 -5.62
C ASP A 141 -4.23 16.08 -5.43
N VAL A 142 -4.37 15.15 -6.38
CA VAL A 142 -5.25 13.98 -6.31
C VAL A 142 -4.45 12.79 -5.79
N ARG A 143 -4.33 12.71 -4.47
CA ARG A 143 -3.54 11.71 -3.74
C ARG A 143 -4.05 11.55 -2.31
N ILE A 144 -3.53 10.56 -1.58
CA ILE A 144 -3.78 10.45 -0.14
C ILE A 144 -2.87 11.43 0.60
N TYR A 145 -3.43 12.13 1.59
CA TYR A 145 -2.70 13.01 2.51
C TYR A 145 -2.71 12.41 3.91
N ARG A 146 -1.54 12.33 4.56
CA ARG A 146 -1.39 11.85 5.94
C ARG A 146 -0.93 12.98 6.82
N ILE A 147 -1.72 13.28 7.84
CA ILE A 147 -1.43 14.34 8.80
C ILE A 147 -1.02 13.72 10.13
N ARG A 148 0.17 14.09 10.60
CA ARG A 148 0.68 13.80 11.93
C ARG A 148 1.35 15.07 12.48
N PRO A 149 0.84 15.72 13.54
CA PRO A 149 1.39 16.99 14.03
C PRO A 149 2.85 16.94 14.49
N ASP A 150 3.29 15.81 15.04
CA ASP A 150 4.63 15.60 15.56
C ASP A 150 5.59 15.00 14.52
N TYR A 151 5.22 14.97 13.23
CA TYR A 151 6.02 14.31 12.19
C TYR A 151 7.47 14.82 12.10
N ALA A 152 7.76 16.05 12.52
CA ALA A 152 9.11 16.61 12.48
C ALA A 152 10.05 15.99 13.53
N THR A 153 9.51 15.55 14.67
CA THR A 153 10.27 15.10 15.85
C THR A 153 10.00 13.65 16.24
N ALA A 154 8.90 13.06 15.76
CA ALA A 154 8.50 11.70 16.09
C ALA A 154 9.54 10.67 15.60
N ASP A 155 9.63 9.55 16.32
CA ASP A 155 10.28 8.34 15.83
C ASP A 155 9.38 7.70 14.76
N LEU A 156 9.89 7.61 13.53
CA LEU A 156 9.17 7.07 12.38
C LEU A 156 9.74 5.72 11.91
N ASN A 157 10.59 5.07 12.70
CA ASN A 157 11.22 3.79 12.32
C ASN A 157 10.17 2.72 11.99
N LEU A 158 9.12 2.60 12.79
CA LEU A 158 8.06 1.63 12.55
C LEU A 158 7.24 1.98 11.30
N ASP A 159 6.90 3.26 11.11
CA ASP A 159 6.16 3.72 9.92
C ASP A 159 6.98 3.44 8.64
N ALA A 160 8.28 3.73 8.69
CA ALA A 160 9.25 3.46 7.64
C ALA A 160 9.38 1.96 7.34
N GLN A 161 9.49 1.13 8.37
CA GLN A 161 9.53 -0.32 8.24
C GLN A 161 8.26 -0.86 7.57
N GLU A 162 7.08 -0.40 7.98
CA GLU A 162 5.81 -0.88 7.44
C GLU A 162 5.57 -0.46 6.00
N LEU A 163 5.95 0.77 5.64
CA LEU A 163 5.90 1.26 4.27
C LEU A 163 7.01 0.64 3.40
N GLY A 164 8.10 0.17 4.01
CA GLY A 164 9.29 -0.30 3.30
C GLY A 164 10.09 0.85 2.69
N LEU A 165 10.09 2.01 3.34
CA LEU A 165 10.75 3.24 2.90
C LEU A 165 11.81 3.70 3.93
N PRO A 166 12.81 4.49 3.54
CA PRO A 166 13.68 5.19 4.48
C PRO A 166 12.89 6.16 5.38
N VAL A 167 13.33 6.33 6.63
CA VAL A 167 12.70 7.23 7.60
C VAL A 167 12.63 8.67 7.07
N GLU A 168 13.67 9.11 6.38
CA GLU A 168 13.77 10.45 5.80
C GLU A 168 12.70 10.68 4.73
N GLN A 169 12.44 9.70 3.86
CA GLN A 169 11.39 9.80 2.83
C GLN A 169 9.99 9.82 3.46
N VAL A 170 9.76 9.03 4.50
CA VAL A 170 8.48 9.07 5.22
C VAL A 170 8.27 10.43 5.88
N ARG A 171 9.32 11.00 6.48
CA ARG A 171 9.27 12.32 7.11
C ARG A 171 9.04 13.42 6.09
N GLU A 172 9.73 13.37 4.95
CA GLU A 172 9.56 14.30 3.83
C GLU A 172 8.13 14.25 3.30
N GLN A 173 7.57 13.07 3.08
CA GLN A 173 6.18 12.92 2.64
C GLN A 173 5.19 13.51 3.65
N TYR A 174 5.39 13.30 4.95
CA TYR A 174 4.55 13.96 5.96
C TYR A 174 4.67 15.49 5.90
N GLY A 175 5.87 16.03 5.62
CA GLY A 175 6.07 17.46 5.43
C GLY A 175 5.32 18.01 4.22
N ILE A 176 5.35 17.29 3.10
CA ILE A 176 4.60 17.62 1.89
C ILE A 176 3.08 17.56 2.17
N ASP A 177 2.60 16.50 2.80
CA ASP A 177 1.17 16.33 3.13
C ASP A 177 0.67 17.43 4.07
N TRP A 178 1.50 17.87 5.00
CA TRP A 178 1.21 18.97 5.92
C TRP A 178 1.16 20.32 5.20
N ALA A 179 2.13 20.59 4.33
CA ALA A 179 2.23 21.86 3.60
C ALA A 179 1.12 22.01 2.54
N GLU A 180 0.74 20.92 1.89
CA GLU A 180 -0.23 20.88 0.79
C GLU A 180 -1.60 20.40 1.24
N TRP A 181 -1.90 20.43 2.55
CA TRP A 181 -3.17 19.94 3.08
C TRP A 181 -4.36 20.55 2.34
N PRO A 182 -5.27 19.75 1.75
CA PRO A 182 -6.23 20.24 0.76
C PRO A 182 -7.49 20.83 1.42
N TRP A 183 -7.33 21.87 2.24
CA TRP A 183 -8.42 22.55 2.94
C TRP A 183 -9.45 23.13 1.95
N GLU A 184 -9.02 23.59 0.77
CA GLU A 184 -9.90 24.03 -0.34
C GLU A 184 -10.80 22.90 -0.88
N LYS A 185 -10.44 21.64 -0.60
CA LYS A 185 -11.25 20.46 -0.91
C LYS A 185 -12.16 20.04 0.24
N GLY A 186 -12.27 20.85 1.29
CA GLY A 186 -13.08 20.56 2.48
C GLY A 186 -12.37 19.69 3.50
N ALA A 187 -11.05 19.50 3.38
CA ALA A 187 -10.28 18.81 4.40
C ALA A 187 -10.32 19.61 5.72
N PRO A 188 -10.58 18.96 6.87
CA PRO A 188 -10.68 19.67 8.14
C PRO A 188 -9.43 20.50 8.43
N TRP A 189 -9.61 21.77 8.77
CA TRP A 189 -8.53 22.68 9.16
C TRP A 189 -8.94 23.41 10.42
N LYS A 190 -8.03 23.54 11.39
CA LYS A 190 -8.24 24.44 12.53
C LYS A 190 -7.59 25.77 12.18
N GLY A 191 -8.40 26.77 11.86
CA GLY A 191 -7.92 28.14 11.65
C GLY A 191 -7.07 28.59 12.83
N ILE A 192 -5.97 29.31 12.57
CA ILE A 192 -5.18 29.99 13.61
C ILE A 192 -6.06 30.98 14.42
N ASN A 193 -7.28 31.29 13.93
CA ASN A 193 -8.20 32.26 14.52
C ASN A 193 -9.57 31.70 14.98
N ASN A 194 -9.80 30.38 15.06
CA ASN A 194 -11.13 29.80 15.45
C ASN A 194 -12.33 30.39 14.66
N GLU A 195 -12.18 30.60 13.35
CA GLU A 195 -13.31 30.77 12.42
C GLU A 195 -13.42 29.52 11.54
#